data_AF-A0A2E6YZY7-F1
#
_entry.id   AF-A0A2E6YZY7-F1
#
_cell.length_a   1.000
_cell.length_b   1.000
_cell.length_c   1.000
_cell.angle_alpha   90.00
_cell.angle_beta   90.00
_cell.angle_gamma   90.00
#
_symmetry.space_group_name_H-M   'P 1'
#
loop_
_entity.id
_entity.type
_entity.pdbx_description
1 polymer ?
#
loop_
_entity_poly.entity_id
_entity_poly.type
_entity_poly.pdbx_seq_one_letter_code
_entity_poly.pdbx_strand_id
1 'polypeptide(L)'
;MLEKILAEKIHSSGPVNFSEFMNLALYKKELGYYSTNRIGEKGDFITSTHVHPLFGSLIGKQLIQIWEFMDKPNPFYIFEFGGAPGTLAKDLINYCSKNNPTFLKQMKYVIIDSSPVTEKKILHINSVKELKEIPKIGCVISNELIDSLPTRRFQKTTNGFKEIFIDFIEEKFQFKLLEITDKKILKTLLNNYENIPSESKIEFNENLPKLANDFYKILDQGFVITIDYGFNSPNIENNQIYYNSFRCYYNHNSDQNPLTDIGKKDMTYDIDFNLWNKNLTAVGFDYYKSVNQSNFLINLGFKNFLNQIRESNLSENQKNLNRKAMLDLIKPNGLGRFTVQAHSKNIEKKIHLDGFSINKHNYLSKY
;
A
#
# COMPACT_ATOMS: atom_id res chain seq x y z
N MET A 1 22.32 16.47 -7.48
CA MET A 1 21.78 16.49 -8.85
C MET A 1 20.26 16.67 -8.86
N LEU A 2 19.49 15.85 -8.12
CA LEU A 2 18.03 16.01 -8.03
C LEU A 2 17.60 17.37 -7.45
N GLU A 3 18.28 17.83 -6.40
CA GLU A 3 18.08 19.17 -5.82
C GLU A 3 18.25 20.29 -6.85
N LYS A 4 19.29 20.22 -7.69
CA LYS A 4 19.52 21.20 -8.76
C LYS A 4 18.36 21.22 -9.78
N ILE A 5 17.87 20.05 -10.18
CA ILE A 5 16.70 19.93 -11.08
C ILE A 5 15.46 20.56 -10.45
N LEU A 6 15.23 20.31 -9.16
CA LEU A 6 14.09 20.88 -8.43
C LEU A 6 14.21 22.40 -8.31
N ALA A 7 15.39 22.92 -7.99
CA ALA A 7 15.66 24.36 -7.90
C ALA A 7 15.45 25.06 -9.26
N GLU A 8 16.00 24.50 -10.35
CA GLU A 8 15.79 25.01 -11.72
C GLU A 8 14.31 25.02 -12.10
N LYS A 9 13.58 23.98 -11.70
CA LYS A 9 12.13 23.92 -11.91
C LYS A 9 11.40 25.04 -11.16
N ILE A 10 11.72 25.24 -9.88
CA ILE A 10 11.10 26.28 -9.07
C ILE A 10 11.44 27.68 -9.59
N HIS A 11 12.68 27.92 -10.01
CA HIS A 11 13.09 29.19 -10.62
C HIS A 11 12.32 29.51 -11.91
N SER A 12 12.03 28.50 -12.74
CA SER A 12 11.36 28.70 -14.03
C SER A 12 9.84 28.79 -13.93
N SER A 13 9.23 28.05 -13.02
CA SER A 13 7.77 27.85 -12.97
C SER A 13 7.11 28.34 -11.68
N GLY A 14 7.91 28.81 -10.72
CA GLY A 14 7.46 29.12 -9.37
C GLY A 14 7.41 27.87 -8.46
N PRO A 15 6.90 28.02 -7.23
CA PRO A 15 6.81 26.95 -6.25
C PRO A 15 6.09 25.72 -6.82
N VAL A 16 6.56 24.52 -6.50
CA VAL A 16 5.93 23.26 -6.91
C VAL A 16 5.06 22.70 -5.79
N ASN A 17 3.93 22.08 -6.13
CA ASN A 17 3.10 21.45 -5.10
C ASN A 17 3.81 20.20 -4.53
N PHE A 18 3.36 19.75 -3.36
CA PHE A 18 3.99 18.61 -2.68
C PHE A 18 3.95 17.32 -3.50
N SER A 19 2.89 17.08 -4.29
CA SER A 19 2.77 15.87 -5.11
C SER A 19 3.84 15.83 -6.19
N GLU A 20 4.11 16.96 -6.85
CA GLU A 20 5.15 17.05 -7.86
C GLU A 20 6.55 16.86 -7.25
N PHE A 21 6.79 17.50 -6.11
CA PHE A 21 8.02 17.33 -5.34
C PHE A 21 8.23 15.85 -4.94
N MET A 22 7.23 15.21 -4.34
CA MET A 22 7.27 13.82 -3.91
C MET A 22 7.49 12.87 -5.10
N ASN A 23 6.85 13.14 -6.24
CA ASN A 23 7.05 12.37 -7.47
C ASN A 23 8.51 12.45 -7.97
N LEU A 24 9.11 13.64 -7.95
CA LEU A 24 10.53 13.81 -8.28
C LEU A 24 11.44 13.08 -7.28
N ALA A 25 11.17 13.22 -5.98
CA ALA A 25 11.94 12.60 -4.92
C ALA A 25 11.90 11.06 -4.97
N LEU A 26 10.75 10.47 -5.26
CA LEU A 26 10.58 9.01 -5.21
C LEU A 26 10.86 8.33 -6.55
N TYR A 27 10.39 8.90 -7.66
CA TYR A 27 10.27 8.18 -8.94
C TYR A 27 11.09 8.79 -10.09
N LYS A 28 11.84 9.87 -9.89
CA LYS A 28 12.70 10.41 -10.94
C LYS A 28 13.69 9.34 -11.38
N LYS A 29 13.61 8.91 -12.65
CA LYS A 29 14.54 7.95 -13.24
C LYS A 29 16.01 8.29 -12.87
N GLU A 30 16.75 7.28 -12.44
CA GLU A 30 18.16 7.34 -12.02
C GLU A 30 18.49 8.19 -10.78
N LEU A 31 17.53 8.93 -10.20
CA LEU A 31 17.81 9.87 -9.10
C LEU A 31 16.85 9.77 -7.91
N GLY A 32 15.64 9.30 -8.14
CA GLY A 32 14.62 9.15 -7.11
C GLY A 32 14.85 7.89 -6.28
N TYR A 33 14.23 7.87 -5.10
CA TYR A 33 14.38 6.83 -4.10
C TYR A 33 14.19 5.42 -4.69
N TYR A 34 13.02 5.14 -5.28
CA TYR A 34 12.71 3.82 -5.84
C TYR A 34 13.44 3.53 -7.16
N SER A 35 14.03 4.54 -7.81
CA SER A 35 14.86 4.35 -9.01
C SER A 35 16.32 4.00 -8.70
N THR A 36 16.81 4.32 -7.49
CA THR A 36 18.23 4.20 -7.12
C THR A 36 18.48 3.18 -6.02
N ASN A 37 17.52 2.98 -5.12
CA ASN A 37 17.65 2.08 -3.98
C ASN A 37 17.07 0.70 -4.29
N ARG A 38 17.74 -0.35 -3.76
CA ARG A 38 17.24 -1.72 -3.76
C ARG A 38 16.35 -1.91 -2.54
N ILE A 39 15.03 -2.00 -2.74
CA ILE A 39 14.07 -2.39 -1.69
C ILE A 39 14.47 -3.78 -1.13
N GLY A 40 14.51 -3.96 0.20
CA GLY A 40 14.84 -5.26 0.84
C GLY A 40 15.67 -5.15 2.15
N GLU A 41 16.38 -6.20 2.56
CA GLU A 41 17.17 -6.30 3.83
C GLU A 41 18.23 -5.19 4.05
N LYS A 42 18.55 -4.40 3.02
CA LYS A 42 19.43 -3.22 3.08
C LYS A 42 18.70 -1.89 2.78
N GLY A 43 17.39 -1.92 2.66
CA GLY A 43 16.53 -0.75 2.44
C GLY A 43 16.06 -0.13 3.75
N ASP A 44 15.58 1.12 3.66
CA ASP A 44 15.22 1.90 4.85
C ASP A 44 13.91 1.45 5.50
N PHE A 45 13.08 0.73 4.74
CA PHE A 45 11.78 0.21 5.16
C PHE A 45 11.72 -1.32 5.05
N ILE A 46 11.14 -1.97 6.05
CA ILE A 46 10.88 -3.41 6.06
C ILE A 46 9.37 -3.62 5.84
N THR A 47 8.98 -3.97 4.62
CA THR A 47 7.59 -4.34 4.29
C THR A 47 7.26 -5.75 4.78
N SER A 48 5.96 -6.07 4.89
CA SER A 48 5.53 -7.41 5.32
C SER A 48 6.07 -8.53 4.42
N THR A 49 6.28 -8.23 3.12
CA THR A 49 6.86 -9.14 2.13
C THR A 49 8.34 -9.45 2.39
N HIS A 50 9.08 -8.56 3.05
CA HIS A 50 10.51 -8.76 3.36
C HIS A 50 10.76 -9.31 4.77
N VAL A 51 9.76 -9.27 5.67
CA VAL A 51 9.90 -9.84 7.02
C VAL A 51 9.97 -11.37 6.99
N HIS A 52 9.02 -12.03 6.32
CA HIS A 52 8.98 -13.49 6.27
C HIS A 52 8.11 -14.01 5.11
N PRO A 53 8.51 -15.08 4.39
CA PRO A 53 7.73 -15.69 3.30
C PRO A 53 6.31 -16.18 3.66
N LEU A 54 6.02 -16.22 4.96
CA LEU A 54 4.70 -16.62 5.46
C LEU A 54 3.63 -15.62 5.04
N PHE A 55 3.97 -14.33 4.92
CA PHE A 55 3.03 -13.31 4.48
C PHE A 55 2.46 -13.65 3.09
N GLY A 56 3.34 -13.84 2.10
CA GLY A 56 2.92 -14.24 0.75
C GLY A 56 2.28 -15.62 0.69
N SER A 57 2.70 -16.56 1.54
CA SER A 57 2.07 -17.89 1.65
C SER A 57 0.61 -17.80 2.10
N LEU A 58 0.31 -16.99 3.12
CA LEU A 58 -1.06 -16.83 3.63
C LEU A 58 -1.94 -16.06 2.65
N ILE A 59 -1.40 -15.04 1.96
CA ILE A 59 -2.12 -14.38 0.86
C ILE A 59 -2.42 -15.40 -0.26
N GLY A 60 -1.46 -16.25 -0.64
CA GLY A 60 -1.68 -17.33 -1.60
C GLY A 60 -2.80 -18.29 -1.18
N LYS A 61 -2.90 -18.61 0.11
CA LYS A 61 -4.02 -19.39 0.64
C LYS A 61 -5.37 -18.67 0.47
N GLN A 62 -5.43 -17.37 0.75
CA GLN A 62 -6.65 -16.58 0.55
C GLN A 62 -7.07 -16.54 -0.93
N LEU A 63 -6.11 -16.44 -1.85
CA LEU A 63 -6.38 -16.43 -3.29
C LEU A 63 -6.85 -17.79 -3.82
N ILE A 64 -6.32 -18.90 -3.29
CA ILE A 64 -6.84 -20.23 -3.58
C ILE A 64 -8.32 -20.31 -3.16
N GLN A 65 -8.66 -19.84 -1.95
CA GLN A 65 -10.05 -19.81 -1.48
C GLN A 65 -10.93 -18.96 -2.41
N ILE A 66 -10.46 -17.79 -2.84
CA ILE A 66 -11.20 -16.91 -3.76
C ILE A 66 -11.43 -17.64 -5.10
N TRP A 67 -10.41 -18.25 -5.67
CA TRP A 67 -10.52 -19.01 -6.92
C TRP A 67 -11.50 -20.17 -6.80
N GLU A 68 -11.47 -20.93 -5.70
CA GLU A 68 -12.42 -22.01 -5.43
C GLU A 68 -13.85 -21.49 -5.27
N PHE A 69 -14.04 -20.38 -4.54
CA PHE A 69 -15.33 -19.72 -4.35
C PHE A 69 -15.93 -19.23 -5.68
N MET A 70 -15.08 -18.79 -6.60
CA MET A 70 -15.45 -18.34 -7.94
C MET A 70 -15.64 -19.49 -8.95
N ASP A 71 -15.80 -20.72 -8.48
CA ASP A 71 -15.97 -21.92 -9.31
C ASP A 71 -14.76 -22.23 -10.21
N LYS A 72 -13.55 -21.91 -9.74
CA LYS A 72 -12.27 -22.27 -10.35
C LYS A 72 -12.11 -21.78 -11.79
N PRO A 73 -12.23 -20.46 -12.06
CA PRO A 73 -12.08 -19.91 -13.40
C PRO A 73 -10.68 -20.20 -13.96
N ASN A 74 -10.62 -20.39 -15.28
CA ASN A 74 -9.40 -20.68 -16.01
C ASN A 74 -9.36 -19.90 -17.33
N PRO A 75 -8.48 -18.90 -17.49
CA PRO A 75 -7.49 -18.45 -16.52
C PRO A 75 -8.10 -17.66 -15.33
N PHE A 76 -7.38 -17.64 -14.20
CA PHE A 76 -7.63 -16.74 -13.07
C PHE A 76 -6.48 -15.73 -12.95
N TYR A 77 -6.76 -14.44 -13.00
CA TYR A 77 -5.70 -13.42 -12.98
C TYR A 77 -5.40 -12.92 -11.57
N ILE A 78 -4.12 -12.67 -11.30
CA ILE A 78 -3.66 -11.95 -10.12
C ILE A 78 -2.92 -10.71 -10.63
N PHE A 79 -3.47 -9.53 -10.36
CA PHE A 79 -2.88 -8.24 -10.72
C PHE A 79 -2.27 -7.59 -9.47
N GLU A 80 -0.96 -7.58 -9.36
CA GLU A 80 -0.23 -6.94 -8.26
C GLU A 80 0.26 -5.55 -8.70
N PHE A 81 -0.26 -4.50 -8.08
CA PHE A 81 0.21 -3.13 -8.30
C PHE A 81 1.30 -2.78 -7.29
N GLY A 82 2.40 -2.18 -7.76
CA GLY A 82 3.56 -1.91 -6.89
C GLY A 82 4.33 -3.19 -6.53
N GLY A 83 4.23 -4.23 -7.35
CA GLY A 83 4.74 -5.56 -7.01
C GLY A 83 6.23 -5.75 -7.21
N ALA A 84 6.99 -4.76 -7.69
CA ALA A 84 8.43 -4.92 -7.87
C ALA A 84 9.15 -5.06 -6.52
N PRO A 85 10.19 -5.92 -6.40
CA PRO A 85 10.84 -6.70 -7.47
C PRO A 85 10.21 -8.08 -7.73
N GLY A 86 9.04 -8.38 -7.16
CA GLY A 86 8.30 -9.65 -7.28
C GLY A 86 8.33 -10.52 -6.02
N THR A 87 8.66 -9.97 -4.85
CA THR A 87 8.84 -10.73 -3.60
C THR A 87 7.55 -11.45 -3.17
N LEU A 88 6.42 -10.74 -3.14
CA LEU A 88 5.11 -11.33 -2.79
C LEU A 88 4.73 -12.45 -3.77
N ALA A 89 4.84 -12.18 -5.07
CA ALA A 89 4.52 -13.12 -6.11
C ALA A 89 5.36 -14.41 -6.01
N LYS A 90 6.66 -14.29 -5.73
CA LYS A 90 7.55 -15.44 -5.53
C LYS A 90 7.09 -16.34 -4.38
N ASP A 91 6.79 -15.76 -3.22
CA ASP A 91 6.37 -16.52 -2.03
C ASP A 91 5.02 -17.19 -2.24
N LEU A 92 4.08 -16.48 -2.88
CA LEU A 92 2.78 -17.01 -3.28
C LEU A 92 2.92 -18.18 -4.25
N ILE A 93 3.70 -18.02 -5.33
CA ILE A 93 3.95 -19.08 -6.33
C ILE A 93 4.56 -20.32 -5.64
N ASN A 94 5.55 -20.11 -4.77
CA ASN A 94 6.17 -21.18 -4.00
C ASN A 94 5.15 -21.91 -3.12
N TYR A 95 4.28 -21.18 -2.42
CA TYR A 95 3.22 -21.77 -1.62
C TYR A 95 2.22 -22.57 -2.46
N CYS A 96 1.71 -21.99 -3.55
CA CYS A 96 0.74 -22.63 -4.45
C CYS A 96 1.32 -23.87 -5.12
N SER A 97 2.61 -23.87 -5.48
CA SER A 97 3.26 -25.05 -6.08
C SER A 97 3.22 -26.30 -5.19
N LYS A 98 3.23 -26.11 -3.87
CA LYS A 98 3.23 -27.18 -2.88
C LYS A 98 1.81 -27.57 -2.44
N ASN A 99 0.90 -26.60 -2.36
CA ASN A 99 -0.39 -26.77 -1.71
C ASN A 99 -1.57 -26.86 -2.69
N ASN A 100 -1.49 -26.25 -3.87
CA ASN A 100 -2.53 -26.33 -4.89
C ASN A 100 -1.94 -26.18 -6.32
N PRO A 101 -1.33 -27.25 -6.87
CA PRO A 101 -0.74 -27.23 -8.22
C PRO A 101 -1.76 -26.96 -9.33
N THR A 102 -3.04 -27.26 -9.11
CA THR A 102 -4.12 -26.97 -10.07
C THR A 102 -4.33 -25.47 -10.19
N PHE A 103 -4.45 -24.76 -9.07
CA PHE A 103 -4.53 -23.30 -9.06
C PHE A 103 -3.32 -22.68 -9.76
N LEU A 104 -2.10 -23.14 -9.43
CA LEU A 104 -0.86 -22.64 -10.05
C LEU A 104 -0.87 -22.74 -11.58
N LYS A 105 -1.46 -23.80 -12.16
CA LYS A 105 -1.55 -23.97 -13.62
C LYS A 105 -2.55 -23.01 -14.27
N GLN A 106 -3.62 -22.66 -13.56
CA GLN A 106 -4.70 -21.82 -14.07
C GLN A 106 -4.48 -20.34 -13.78
N MET A 107 -3.69 -20.00 -12.77
CA MET A 107 -3.41 -18.62 -12.41
C MET A 107 -2.48 -17.94 -13.41
N LYS A 108 -2.72 -16.66 -13.67
CA LYS A 108 -1.86 -15.77 -14.44
C LYS A 108 -1.47 -14.59 -13.56
N TYR A 109 -0.20 -14.53 -13.17
CA TYR A 109 0.32 -13.47 -12.33
C TYR A 109 0.85 -12.32 -13.20
N VAL A 110 0.39 -11.11 -12.92
CA VAL A 110 0.77 -9.88 -13.61
C VAL A 110 1.19 -8.84 -12.59
N ILE A 111 2.43 -8.34 -12.69
CA ILE A 111 2.90 -7.20 -11.90
C ILE A 111 2.78 -5.93 -12.75
N ILE A 112 2.16 -4.90 -12.16
CA ILE A 112 2.02 -3.56 -12.72
C ILE A 112 2.89 -2.60 -11.90
N ASP A 113 4.08 -2.29 -12.43
CA ASP A 113 5.08 -1.47 -11.75
C ASP A 113 6.03 -0.85 -12.77
N SER A 114 6.47 0.40 -12.58
CA SER A 114 7.50 1.02 -13.42
C SER A 114 8.91 0.50 -13.15
N SER A 115 9.11 -0.13 -11.99
CA SER A 115 10.38 -0.67 -11.54
C SER A 115 10.60 -2.09 -12.09
N PRO A 116 11.85 -2.52 -12.31
CA PRO A 116 12.13 -3.82 -12.91
C PRO A 116 11.74 -4.98 -11.98
N VAL A 117 11.11 -6.00 -12.56
CA VAL A 117 10.80 -7.28 -11.88
C VAL A 117 11.90 -8.30 -12.17
N THR A 118 12.33 -9.01 -11.13
CA THR A 118 13.43 -10.00 -11.26
C THR A 118 12.96 -11.40 -11.64
N GLU A 119 11.68 -11.70 -11.42
CA GLU A 119 11.09 -13.01 -11.66
C GLU A 119 10.62 -13.16 -13.11
N LYS A 120 11.30 -14.01 -13.89
CA LYS A 120 11.06 -14.20 -15.32
C LYS A 120 9.74 -14.91 -15.65
N LYS A 121 9.15 -15.62 -14.69
CA LYS A 121 7.90 -16.37 -14.89
C LYS A 121 6.65 -15.52 -14.72
N ILE A 122 6.81 -14.24 -14.36
CA ILE A 122 5.71 -13.30 -14.14
C ILE A 122 5.62 -12.35 -15.32
N LEU A 123 4.40 -12.06 -15.78
CA LEU A 123 4.19 -10.99 -16.74
C LEU A 123 4.39 -9.66 -16.01
N HIS A 124 5.33 -8.84 -16.48
CA HIS A 124 5.59 -7.50 -15.96
C HIS A 124 5.21 -6.46 -17.02
N ILE A 125 4.42 -5.47 -16.61
CA ILE A 125 4.03 -4.32 -17.43
C ILE A 125 4.20 -3.03 -16.62
N ASN A 126 4.47 -1.91 -17.29
CA ASN A 126 4.64 -0.63 -16.58
C ASN A 126 3.31 0.04 -16.25
N SER A 127 2.26 -0.26 -17.02
CA SER A 127 0.96 0.37 -16.90
C SER A 127 -0.14 -0.53 -17.40
N VAL A 128 -1.33 -0.41 -16.81
CA VAL A 128 -2.55 -1.09 -17.28
C VAL A 128 -2.85 -0.84 -18.75
N LYS A 129 -2.35 0.25 -19.34
CA LYS A 129 -2.50 0.56 -20.78
C LYS A 129 -1.83 -0.45 -21.70
N GLU A 130 -0.85 -1.21 -21.20
CA GLU A 130 -0.14 -2.23 -21.97
C GLU A 130 -0.95 -3.54 -22.08
N LEU A 131 -2.04 -3.68 -21.31
CA LEU A 131 -2.94 -4.83 -21.41
C LEU A 131 -3.82 -4.69 -22.66
N LYS A 132 -3.56 -5.54 -23.66
CA LYS A 132 -4.29 -5.56 -24.94
C LYS A 132 -5.74 -6.07 -24.80
N GLU A 133 -5.99 -6.90 -23.78
CA GLU A 133 -7.31 -7.46 -23.50
C GLU A 133 -7.65 -7.26 -22.03
N ILE A 134 -8.71 -6.51 -21.80
CA ILE A 134 -9.37 -6.29 -20.52
C ILE A 134 -10.87 -6.20 -20.82
N PRO A 135 -11.73 -6.41 -19.83
CA PRO A 135 -11.49 -6.90 -18.46
C PRO A 135 -11.23 -8.43 -18.32
N LYS A 136 -10.80 -8.90 -17.14
CA LYS A 136 -10.44 -10.29 -16.81
C LYS A 136 -11.03 -10.75 -15.45
N ILE A 137 -11.21 -12.06 -15.24
CA ILE A 137 -11.67 -12.65 -13.97
C ILE A 137 -10.48 -12.89 -13.04
N GLY A 138 -10.51 -12.42 -11.79
CA GLY A 138 -9.32 -12.50 -10.94
C GLY A 138 -9.36 -11.80 -9.59
N CYS A 139 -8.18 -11.44 -9.11
CA CYS A 139 -7.97 -10.61 -7.94
C CYS A 139 -6.95 -9.51 -8.23
N VAL A 140 -7.25 -8.29 -7.79
CA VAL A 140 -6.26 -7.20 -7.70
C VAL A 140 -5.68 -7.18 -6.29
N ILE A 141 -4.35 -6.99 -6.19
CA ILE A 141 -3.63 -6.86 -4.93
C ILE A 141 -2.85 -5.55 -4.95
N SER A 142 -2.95 -4.81 -3.86
CA SER A 142 -2.21 -3.57 -3.60
C SER A 142 -1.64 -3.69 -2.19
N ASN A 143 -0.35 -3.96 -2.06
CA ASN A 143 0.33 -4.06 -0.77
C ASN A 143 1.33 -2.91 -0.62
N GLU A 144 1.08 -2.02 0.35
CA GLU A 144 1.97 -0.88 0.65
C GLU A 144 2.28 -0.07 -0.61
N LEU A 145 1.20 0.26 -1.33
CA LEU A 145 1.26 0.97 -2.60
C LEU A 145 0.81 2.40 -2.41
N ILE A 146 -0.30 2.61 -1.71
CA ILE A 146 -1.01 3.89 -1.74
C ILE A 146 -0.27 4.92 -0.89
N ASP A 147 0.35 4.47 0.20
CA ASP A 147 1.12 5.27 1.15
C ASP A 147 2.31 6.01 0.52
N SER A 148 2.86 5.48 -0.57
CA SER A 148 4.01 6.03 -1.29
C SER A 148 3.62 6.78 -2.57
N LEU A 149 2.34 6.73 -2.98
CA LEU A 149 1.89 7.46 -4.16
C LEU A 149 2.03 8.98 -3.96
N PRO A 150 2.46 9.74 -4.98
CA PRO A 150 2.59 11.19 -4.86
C PRO A 150 1.27 11.85 -4.42
N THR A 151 1.35 12.62 -3.34
CA THR A 151 0.18 13.21 -2.67
C THR A 151 0.33 14.73 -2.51
N ARG A 152 -0.79 15.46 -2.51
CA ARG A 152 -0.79 16.89 -2.18
C ARG A 152 -0.93 17.05 -0.68
N ARG A 153 -0.36 18.12 -0.12
CA ARG A 153 -0.39 18.40 1.31
C ARG A 153 -1.11 19.70 1.59
N PHE A 154 -1.99 19.69 2.57
CA PHE A 154 -2.79 20.85 2.95
C PHE A 154 -2.66 21.10 4.44
N GLN A 155 -2.70 22.38 4.83
CA GLN A 155 -2.73 22.81 6.21
C GLN A 155 -4.08 23.45 6.52
N LYS A 156 -4.72 23.00 7.60
CA LYS A 156 -5.90 23.64 8.17
C LYS A 156 -5.49 24.96 8.81
N THR A 157 -6.23 26.01 8.49
CA THR A 157 -6.11 27.35 9.06
C THR A 157 -7.44 27.75 9.71
N THR A 158 -7.46 28.87 10.42
CA THR A 158 -8.69 29.44 10.98
C THR A 158 -9.74 29.77 9.91
N ASN A 159 -9.31 30.07 8.68
CA ASN A 159 -10.17 30.51 7.57
C ASN A 159 -10.38 29.44 6.48
N GLY A 160 -10.07 28.17 6.76
CA GLY A 160 -10.19 27.08 5.78
C GLY A 160 -8.87 26.35 5.57
N PHE A 161 -8.53 26.01 4.33
CA PHE A 161 -7.32 25.25 4.00
C PHE A 161 -6.39 26.04 3.09
N LYS A 162 -5.09 25.90 3.33
CA LYS A 162 -4.03 26.30 2.39
C LYS A 162 -3.27 25.07 1.91
N GLU A 163 -2.74 25.13 0.71
CA GLU A 163 -1.90 24.08 0.17
C GLU A 163 -0.43 24.34 0.48
N ILE A 164 0.30 23.27 0.79
CA ILE A 164 1.73 23.27 1.06
C ILE A 164 2.49 23.04 -0.26
N PHE A 165 3.22 24.07 -0.68
CA PHE A 165 4.15 24.06 -1.80
C PHE A 165 5.60 24.01 -1.30
N ILE A 166 6.51 23.62 -2.19
CA ILE A 166 7.95 23.72 -2.01
C ILE A 166 8.45 24.87 -2.86
N ASP A 167 9.12 25.82 -2.21
CA ASP A 167 9.79 26.96 -2.83
C ASP A 167 11.30 26.87 -2.62
N PHE A 168 12.06 27.63 -3.40
CA PHE A 168 13.53 27.70 -3.33
C PHE A 168 13.95 29.16 -3.30
N ILE A 169 14.34 29.63 -2.13
CA ILE A 169 14.68 31.04 -1.85
C ILE A 169 16.00 31.05 -1.08
N GLU A 170 16.90 31.97 -1.43
CA GLU A 170 18.21 32.11 -0.78
C GLU A 170 18.99 30.78 -0.67
N GLU A 171 19.01 30.03 -1.78
CA GLU A 171 19.68 28.72 -1.89
C GLU A 171 19.15 27.64 -0.93
N LYS A 172 17.90 27.76 -0.46
CA LYS A 172 17.28 26.80 0.46
C LYS A 172 15.86 26.43 0.03
N PHE A 173 15.54 25.13 0.13
CA PHE A 173 14.17 24.65 0.00
C PHE A 173 13.37 24.98 1.26
N GLN A 174 12.15 25.47 1.08
CA GLN A 174 11.24 25.75 2.18
C GLN A 174 9.79 25.52 1.81
N PHE A 175 8.96 25.30 2.82
CA PHE A 175 7.52 25.21 2.64
C PHE A 175 6.91 26.59 2.42
N LYS A 176 5.95 26.68 1.49
CA LYS A 176 5.16 27.88 1.22
C LYS A 176 3.68 27.53 1.21
N LEU A 177 2.88 28.28 1.97
CA LEU A 177 1.42 28.12 2.00
C LEU A 177 0.77 29.00 0.94
N LEU A 178 0.04 28.40 0.01
CA LEU A 178 -0.71 29.09 -1.04
C LEU A 178 -2.20 28.82 -0.93
N GLU A 179 -3.02 29.74 -1.46
CA GLU A 179 -4.46 29.57 -1.54
C GLU A 179 -4.84 28.44 -2.50
N ILE A 180 -5.87 27.67 -2.15
CA ILE A 180 -6.36 26.57 -2.98
C ILE A 180 -7.23 27.16 -4.10
N THR A 181 -6.73 27.09 -5.33
CA THR A 181 -7.47 27.58 -6.52
C THR A 181 -8.44 26.54 -7.07
N ASP A 182 -8.18 25.25 -6.83
CA ASP A 182 -9.07 24.16 -7.25
C ASP A 182 -10.28 24.02 -6.31
N LYS A 183 -11.45 24.47 -6.80
CA LYS A 183 -12.71 24.42 -6.06
C LYS A 183 -13.18 23.00 -5.73
N LYS A 184 -12.87 22.00 -6.57
CA LYS A 184 -13.26 20.60 -6.34
C LYS A 184 -12.48 20.02 -5.18
N ILE A 185 -11.19 20.31 -5.12
CA ILE A 185 -10.32 19.90 -4.01
C ILE A 185 -10.76 20.59 -2.74
N LEU A 186 -10.93 21.91 -2.75
CA LEU A 186 -11.39 22.65 -1.57
C LEU A 186 -12.70 22.07 -1.01
N LYS A 187 -13.68 21.81 -1.88
CA LYS A 187 -14.95 21.17 -1.48
C LYS A 187 -14.72 19.78 -0.87
N THR A 188 -13.82 18.98 -1.42
CA THR A 188 -13.50 17.64 -0.91
C THR A 188 -12.82 17.72 0.46
N LEU A 189 -11.90 18.66 0.65
CA LEU A 189 -11.23 18.86 1.94
C LEU A 189 -12.21 19.31 3.02
N LEU A 190 -13.09 20.27 2.70
CA LEU A 190 -14.14 20.69 3.63
C LEU A 190 -15.06 19.51 4.00
N ASN A 191 -15.55 18.76 3.01
CA ASN A 191 -16.46 17.64 3.27
C ASN A 191 -15.88 16.52 4.13
N ASN A 192 -14.56 16.26 4.07
CA ASN A 192 -13.94 15.14 4.78
C ASN A 192 -13.14 15.57 6.02
N TYR A 193 -12.68 16.82 6.08
CA TYR A 193 -11.70 17.27 7.08
C TYR A 193 -12.06 18.63 7.70
N GLU A 194 -13.27 19.16 7.53
CA GLU A 194 -13.65 20.46 8.10
C GLU A 194 -13.41 20.58 9.61
N ASN A 195 -13.68 19.49 10.35
CA ASN A 195 -13.64 19.45 11.81
C ASN A 195 -12.25 19.12 12.40
N ILE A 196 -11.20 19.06 11.58
CA ILE A 196 -9.86 18.87 12.13
C ILE A 196 -9.34 20.17 12.78
N PRO A 197 -8.47 20.07 13.80
CA PRO A 197 -7.89 21.23 14.47
C PRO A 197 -7.10 22.14 13.52
N SER A 198 -7.03 23.43 13.83
CA SER A 198 -6.14 24.36 13.12
C SER A 198 -4.67 23.92 13.22
N GLU A 199 -3.87 24.29 12.22
CA GLU A 199 -2.47 23.86 12.02
C GLU A 199 -2.27 22.37 11.69
N SER A 200 -3.34 21.56 11.71
CA SER A 200 -3.28 20.18 11.25
C SER A 200 -2.90 20.11 9.78
N LYS A 201 -2.04 19.15 9.45
CA LYS A 201 -1.65 18.84 8.07
C LYS A 201 -2.33 17.57 7.63
N ILE A 202 -2.74 17.53 6.37
CA ILE A 202 -3.36 16.36 5.75
C ILE A 202 -2.75 16.10 4.38
N GLU A 203 -2.62 14.82 4.06
CA GLU A 203 -2.25 14.33 2.75
C GLU A 203 -3.52 13.96 1.98
N PHE A 204 -3.66 14.46 0.75
CA PHE A 204 -4.78 14.15 -0.12
C PHE A 204 -4.28 13.81 -1.51
N ASN A 205 -4.47 12.55 -1.89
CA ASN A 205 -4.04 12.04 -3.18
C ASN A 205 -5.19 12.12 -4.19
N GLU A 206 -5.10 13.09 -5.10
CA GLU A 206 -6.10 13.33 -6.15
C GLU A 206 -6.11 12.26 -7.25
N ASN A 207 -5.13 11.35 -7.26
CA ASN A 207 -5.01 10.26 -8.22
C ASN A 207 -5.73 8.96 -7.78
N LEU A 208 -6.23 8.87 -6.54
CA LEU A 208 -6.99 7.70 -6.08
C LEU A 208 -8.21 7.34 -6.97
N PRO A 209 -9.01 8.31 -7.48
CA PRO A 209 -10.09 7.98 -8.42
C PRO A 209 -9.59 7.31 -9.69
N LYS A 210 -8.42 7.72 -10.20
CA LYS A 210 -7.80 7.13 -11.38
C LYS A 210 -7.32 5.71 -11.08
N LEU A 211 -6.66 5.48 -9.95
CA LEU A 211 -6.23 4.15 -9.53
C LEU A 211 -7.42 3.19 -9.35
N ALA A 212 -8.49 3.64 -8.69
CA ALA A 212 -9.72 2.88 -8.55
C ALA A 212 -10.32 2.52 -9.92
N ASN A 213 -10.35 3.48 -10.85
CA ASN A 213 -10.78 3.22 -12.23
C ASN A 213 -9.86 2.23 -12.96
N ASP A 214 -8.54 2.29 -12.75
CA ASP A 214 -7.61 1.34 -13.34
C ASP A 214 -7.87 -0.09 -12.82
N PHE A 215 -8.15 -0.26 -11.53
CA PHE A 215 -8.59 -1.54 -10.95
C PHE A 215 -9.92 -2.01 -11.56
N TYR A 216 -10.87 -1.10 -11.72
CA TYR A 216 -12.18 -1.41 -12.29
C TYR A 216 -12.09 -1.85 -13.75
N LYS A 217 -11.23 -1.22 -14.54
CA LYS A 217 -11.07 -1.52 -15.98
C LYS A 217 -10.45 -2.89 -16.23
N ILE A 218 -9.53 -3.34 -15.38
CA ILE A 218 -8.85 -4.63 -15.59
C ILE A 218 -9.66 -5.82 -15.08
N LEU A 219 -10.56 -5.61 -14.11
CA LEU A 219 -11.29 -6.68 -13.46
C LEU A 219 -12.74 -6.72 -13.96
N ASP A 220 -13.19 -7.86 -14.47
CA ASP A 220 -14.59 -8.10 -14.85
C ASP A 220 -15.39 -8.59 -13.66
N GLN A 221 -14.79 -9.53 -12.95
CA GLN A 221 -15.39 -10.24 -11.85
C GLN A 221 -14.28 -10.67 -10.90
N GLY A 222 -14.53 -10.53 -9.60
CA GLY A 222 -13.62 -10.99 -8.56
C GLY A 222 -13.42 -9.99 -7.46
N PHE A 223 -12.19 -9.88 -6.97
CA PHE A 223 -11.90 -9.18 -5.72
C PHE A 223 -10.76 -8.16 -5.86
N VAL A 224 -10.76 -7.17 -4.98
CA VAL A 224 -9.63 -6.29 -4.71
C VAL A 224 -9.22 -6.51 -3.26
N ILE A 225 -7.93 -6.73 -3.00
CA ILE A 225 -7.35 -6.77 -1.66
C ILE A 225 -6.33 -5.64 -1.54
N THR A 226 -6.63 -4.67 -0.68
CA THR A 226 -5.71 -3.57 -0.33
C THR A 226 -5.14 -3.83 1.05
N ILE A 227 -3.81 -3.84 1.17
CA ILE A 227 -3.08 -4.00 2.43
C ILE A 227 -2.19 -2.78 2.60
N ASP A 228 -2.48 -1.98 3.61
CA ASP A 228 -1.71 -0.75 3.83
C ASP A 228 -1.93 -0.21 5.25
N TYR A 229 -1.16 0.79 5.68
CA TYR A 229 -1.37 1.42 6.99
C TYR A 229 -2.04 2.78 6.86
N GLY A 230 -2.91 3.07 7.83
CA GLY A 230 -3.76 4.23 7.74
C GLY A 230 -4.84 4.29 8.80
N PHE A 231 -5.90 5.04 8.51
CA PHE A 231 -7.02 5.29 9.39
C PHE A 231 -8.35 5.27 8.61
N ASN A 232 -9.46 5.04 9.31
CA ASN A 232 -10.80 5.24 8.75
C ASN A 232 -11.30 6.67 8.99
N SER A 233 -10.87 7.29 10.08
CA SER A 233 -11.15 8.69 10.40
C SER A 233 -9.93 9.28 11.11
N PRO A 234 -9.61 10.57 10.92
CA PRO A 234 -8.52 11.21 11.64
C PRO A 234 -8.70 11.02 13.15
N ASN A 235 -7.69 10.47 13.83
CA ASN A 235 -7.74 10.35 15.29
C ASN A 235 -7.41 11.72 15.90
N ILE A 236 -8.44 12.40 16.41
CA ILE A 236 -8.31 13.73 17.02
C ILE A 236 -8.26 13.54 18.54
N GLU A 237 -7.11 13.83 19.13
CA GLU A 237 -6.90 13.80 20.58
C GLU A 237 -6.28 15.14 21.02
N ASN A 238 -6.72 15.69 22.15
CA ASN A 238 -6.20 16.97 22.68
C ASN A 238 -6.17 18.12 21.66
N ASN A 239 -7.19 18.20 20.80
CA ASN A 239 -7.27 19.20 19.72
C ASN A 239 -6.07 19.18 18.76
N GLN A 240 -5.50 18.00 18.52
CA GLN A 240 -4.49 17.74 17.49
C GLN A 240 -4.85 16.44 16.78
N ILE A 241 -4.50 16.33 15.49
CA ILE A 241 -4.46 15.02 14.86
C ILE A 241 -3.24 14.30 15.44
N TYR A 242 -3.45 13.16 16.11
CA TYR A 242 -2.37 12.41 16.75
C TYR A 242 -1.32 11.85 15.75
N TYR A 243 -1.60 11.97 14.45
CA TYR A 243 -0.72 11.56 13.38
C TYR A 243 -0.28 12.76 12.54
N ASN A 244 1.02 13.08 12.60
CA ASN A 244 1.71 13.60 11.42
C ASN A 244 1.89 12.39 10.48
N SER A 245 0.88 12.16 9.65
CA SER A 245 0.77 10.99 8.77
C SER A 245 1.97 10.88 7.83
N PHE A 246 2.45 12.01 7.32
CA PHE A 246 3.65 12.06 6.49
C PHE A 246 4.93 11.73 7.26
N ARG A 247 5.71 10.78 6.74
CA ARG A 247 6.97 10.33 7.31
C ARG A 247 8.03 10.15 6.21
N CYS A 248 9.28 10.42 6.58
CA CYS A 248 10.44 10.11 5.78
C CYS A 248 11.25 9.00 6.44
N TYR A 249 11.81 8.08 5.67
CA TYR A 249 12.69 7.02 6.18
C TYR A 249 14.04 7.04 5.48
N TYR A 250 15.11 6.95 6.27
CA TYR A 250 16.49 6.87 5.78
C TYR A 250 17.42 6.22 6.80
N ASN A 251 18.17 5.19 6.38
CA ASN A 251 19.05 4.35 7.20
C ASN A 251 18.39 3.90 8.53
N HIS A 252 17.18 3.35 8.45
CA HIS A 252 16.35 2.94 9.59
C HIS A 252 15.98 4.04 10.60
N ASN A 253 16.22 5.30 10.26
CA ASN A 253 15.73 6.45 11.01
C ASN A 253 14.48 7.01 10.33
N SER A 254 13.58 7.55 11.13
CA SER A 254 12.38 8.23 10.65
C SER A 254 12.36 9.70 11.07
N ASP A 255 11.98 10.58 10.15
CA ASP A 255 11.71 11.99 10.43
C ASP A 255 10.49 12.48 9.64
N GLN A 256 10.24 13.79 9.66
CA GLN A 256 9.13 14.42 8.93
C GLN A 256 9.60 15.54 7.99
N ASN A 257 10.91 15.65 7.77
CA ASN A 257 11.51 16.67 6.92
C ASN A 257 11.90 16.06 5.57
N PRO A 258 11.09 16.27 4.52
CA PRO A 258 11.39 15.76 3.19
C PRO A 258 12.40 16.62 2.42
N LEU A 259 12.72 17.83 2.91
CA LEU A 259 13.58 18.79 2.21
C LEU A 259 15.08 18.54 2.45
N THR A 260 15.42 17.51 3.23
CA THR A 260 16.79 17.04 3.40
C THR A 260 16.98 15.69 2.71
N ASP A 261 18.18 15.48 2.16
CA ASP A 261 18.55 14.25 1.43
C ASP A 261 17.53 13.88 0.33
N ILE A 262 17.08 14.89 -0.43
CA ILE A 262 16.05 14.72 -1.47
C ILE A 262 16.50 13.65 -2.47
N GLY A 263 15.66 12.64 -2.68
CA GLY A 263 15.93 11.48 -3.53
C GLY A 263 16.52 10.28 -2.80
N LYS A 264 16.99 10.44 -1.56
CA LYS A 264 17.56 9.34 -0.76
C LYS A 264 16.64 8.80 0.32
N LYS A 265 15.59 9.53 0.68
CA LYS A 265 14.60 9.10 1.68
C LYS A 265 13.38 8.49 1.01
N ASP A 266 12.84 7.45 1.63
CA ASP A 266 11.46 7.06 1.37
C ASP A 266 10.53 8.12 1.96
N MET A 267 9.36 8.32 1.36
CA MET A 267 8.36 9.27 1.80
C MET A 267 7.00 8.60 1.74
N THR A 268 6.32 8.53 2.88
CA THR A 268 5.05 7.83 2.98
C THR A 268 4.04 8.58 3.84
N TYR A 269 2.76 8.20 3.75
CA TYR A 269 1.70 8.77 4.57
C TYR A 269 0.62 7.75 4.95
N ASP A 270 -0.01 7.93 6.11
CA ASP A 270 -1.17 7.14 6.51
C ASP A 270 -2.34 7.34 5.54
N ILE A 271 -2.95 6.25 5.08
CA ILE A 271 -4.03 6.31 4.09
C ILE A 271 -5.38 6.49 4.78
N ASP A 272 -6.23 7.34 4.20
CA ASP A 272 -7.64 7.40 4.55
C ASP A 272 -8.42 6.27 3.85
N PHE A 273 -8.66 5.18 4.58
CA PHE A 273 -9.37 4.00 4.07
C PHE A 273 -10.84 4.27 3.76
N ASN A 274 -11.44 5.29 4.37
CA ASN A 274 -12.80 5.71 4.02
C ASN A 274 -12.82 6.44 2.68
N LEU A 275 -11.85 7.32 2.44
CA LEU A 275 -11.67 7.96 1.13
C LEU A 275 -11.35 6.92 0.05
N TRP A 276 -10.47 5.96 0.33
CA TRP A 276 -10.17 4.88 -0.61
C TRP A 276 -11.43 4.04 -0.93
N ASN A 277 -12.18 3.64 0.10
CA ASN A 277 -13.44 2.93 -0.08
C ASN A 277 -14.47 3.71 -0.92
N LYS A 278 -14.59 5.02 -0.71
CA LYS A 278 -15.45 5.89 -1.54
C LYS A 278 -15.03 5.89 -3.01
N ASN A 279 -13.73 5.88 -3.30
CA ASN A 279 -13.24 5.86 -4.68
C ASN A 279 -13.51 4.52 -5.38
N LEU A 280 -13.33 3.40 -4.69
CA LEU A 280 -13.64 2.07 -5.23
C LEU A 280 -15.15 1.88 -5.43
N THR A 281 -15.98 2.29 -4.49
CA THR A 281 -17.44 2.20 -4.62
C THR A 281 -17.98 3.12 -5.72
N ALA A 282 -17.40 4.31 -5.89
CA ALA A 282 -17.78 5.24 -6.95
C ALA A 282 -17.58 4.69 -8.37
N VAL A 283 -16.61 3.78 -8.57
CA VAL A 283 -16.40 3.13 -9.88
C VAL A 283 -17.17 1.82 -10.03
N GLY A 284 -17.85 1.34 -8.98
CA GLY A 284 -18.73 0.16 -9.04
C GLY A 284 -18.18 -1.11 -8.37
N PHE A 285 -17.22 -1.00 -7.45
CA PHE A 285 -16.90 -2.10 -6.53
C PHE A 285 -17.82 -2.10 -5.32
N ASP A 286 -18.19 -3.29 -4.83
CA ASP A 286 -18.91 -3.45 -3.57
C ASP A 286 -17.92 -3.62 -2.42
N TYR A 287 -18.11 -2.86 -1.35
CA TYR A 287 -17.34 -3.05 -0.12
C TYR A 287 -17.71 -4.38 0.53
N TYR A 288 -16.72 -5.23 0.82
CA TYR A 288 -16.93 -6.46 1.56
C TYR A 288 -16.59 -6.27 3.04
N LYS A 289 -15.31 -6.07 3.36
CA LYS A 289 -14.86 -6.05 4.75
C LYS A 289 -13.46 -5.46 4.92
N SER A 290 -13.18 -5.03 6.15
CA SER A 290 -11.87 -4.59 6.60
C SER A 290 -11.51 -5.28 7.93
N VAL A 291 -10.26 -5.72 8.06
CA VAL A 291 -9.66 -6.29 9.27
C VAL A 291 -8.23 -5.79 9.41
N ASN A 292 -7.62 -5.91 10.58
CA ASN A 292 -6.18 -5.68 10.68
C ASN A 292 -5.38 -6.90 10.19
N GLN A 293 -4.12 -6.69 9.83
CA GLN A 293 -3.22 -7.71 9.30
C GLN A 293 -3.01 -8.85 10.29
N SER A 294 -2.92 -8.56 11.60
CA SER A 294 -2.85 -9.60 12.63
C SER A 294 -4.00 -10.60 12.50
N ASN A 295 -5.23 -10.11 12.48
CA ASN A 295 -6.43 -10.94 12.38
C ASN A 295 -6.47 -11.65 11.02
N PHE A 296 -6.16 -10.95 9.93
CA PHE A 296 -6.13 -11.53 8.59
C PHE A 296 -5.22 -12.77 8.51
N LEU A 297 -3.96 -12.63 8.95
CA LEU A 297 -3.00 -13.73 8.92
C LEU A 297 -3.35 -14.85 9.90
N ILE A 298 -3.80 -14.50 11.12
CA ILE A 298 -4.24 -15.49 12.13
C ILE A 298 -5.39 -16.33 11.59
N ASN A 299 -6.39 -15.70 10.98
CA ASN A 299 -7.55 -16.36 10.41
C ASN A 299 -7.16 -17.31 9.27
N LEU A 300 -6.15 -16.97 8.48
CA LEU A 300 -5.63 -17.82 7.40
C LEU A 300 -4.79 -18.99 7.90
N GLY A 301 -4.60 -19.13 9.22
CA GLY A 301 -3.95 -20.28 9.83
C GLY A 301 -2.47 -20.05 10.14
N PHE A 302 -2.06 -18.81 10.39
CA PHE A 302 -0.72 -18.45 10.87
C PHE A 302 -0.16 -19.39 11.96
N LYS A 303 -1.00 -19.82 12.91
CA LYS A 303 -0.61 -20.73 14.00
C LYS A 303 -0.15 -22.10 13.52
N ASN A 304 -0.71 -22.60 12.41
CA ASN A 304 -0.31 -23.89 11.85
C ASN A 304 1.14 -23.84 11.37
N PHE A 305 1.55 -22.71 10.79
CA PHE A 305 2.93 -22.52 10.37
C PHE A 305 3.88 -22.37 11.56
N LEU A 306 3.45 -21.74 12.66
CA LEU A 306 4.25 -21.71 13.90
C LEU A 306 4.52 -23.12 14.43
N ASN A 307 3.50 -23.98 14.42
CA ASN A 307 3.66 -25.38 14.83
C ASN A 307 4.58 -26.15 13.87
N GLN A 308 4.45 -25.94 12.55
CA GLN A 308 5.32 -26.56 11.56
C GLN A 308 6.80 -26.16 11.74
N ILE A 309 7.10 -24.90 12.04
CA ILE A 309 8.48 -24.47 12.34
C ILE A 309 8.99 -25.14 13.62
N ARG A 310 8.17 -25.19 14.67
CA ARG A 310 8.53 -25.85 15.93
C ARG A 310 8.87 -27.33 15.72
N GLU A 311 8.11 -28.02 14.90
CA GLU A 311 8.24 -29.46 14.59
C GLU A 311 9.23 -29.76 13.46
N SER A 312 9.79 -28.74 12.81
CA SER A 312 10.76 -28.92 11.72
C SER A 312 12.10 -29.47 12.20
N ASN A 313 12.90 -29.98 11.26
CA ASN A 313 14.27 -30.44 11.50
C ASN A 313 15.32 -29.31 11.50
N LEU A 314 14.88 -28.04 11.54
CA LEU A 314 15.77 -26.88 11.62
C LEU A 314 16.52 -26.84 12.97
N SER A 315 17.66 -26.14 13.02
CA SER A 315 18.32 -25.89 14.31
C SER A 315 17.48 -24.98 15.20
N GLU A 316 17.68 -25.06 16.52
CA GLU A 316 16.91 -24.24 17.48
C GLU A 316 17.07 -22.74 17.22
N ASN A 317 18.26 -22.30 16.82
CA ASN A 317 18.50 -20.91 16.42
C ASN A 317 17.68 -20.52 15.19
N GLN A 318 17.64 -21.37 14.16
CA GLN A 318 16.83 -21.12 12.97
C GLN A 318 15.34 -21.08 13.29
N LYS A 319 14.85 -22.00 14.13
CA LYS A 319 13.46 -22.01 14.59
C LYS A 319 13.10 -20.70 15.30
N ASN A 320 13.97 -20.22 16.18
CA ASN A 320 13.73 -18.97 16.91
C ASN A 320 13.77 -17.72 16.00
N LEU A 321 14.67 -17.65 15.03
CA LEU A 321 14.70 -16.56 14.04
C LEU A 321 13.43 -16.53 13.18
N ASN A 322 13.02 -17.69 12.64
CA ASN A 322 11.78 -17.79 11.86
C ASN A 322 10.56 -17.40 12.72
N ARG A 323 10.47 -17.94 13.94
CA ARG A 323 9.38 -17.63 14.87
C ARG A 323 9.30 -16.14 15.17
N LYS A 324 10.43 -15.48 15.44
CA LYS A 324 10.47 -14.03 15.70
C LYS A 324 9.95 -13.24 14.49
N ALA A 325 10.49 -13.50 13.30
CA ALA A 325 10.07 -12.82 12.08
C ALA A 325 8.58 -13.05 11.77
N MET A 326 8.07 -14.27 11.96
CA MET A 326 6.64 -14.56 11.83
C MET A 326 5.82 -13.74 12.81
N LEU A 327 6.22 -13.67 14.09
CA LEU A 327 5.49 -12.89 15.10
C LEU A 327 5.51 -11.38 14.81
N ASP A 328 6.58 -10.86 14.20
CA ASP A 328 6.65 -9.46 13.81
C ASP A 328 5.57 -9.08 12.77
N LEU A 329 5.15 -10.02 11.89
CA LEU A 329 4.04 -9.80 10.94
C LEU A 329 2.68 -9.51 11.61
N ILE A 330 2.47 -10.03 12.81
CA ILE A 330 1.19 -9.91 13.55
C ILE A 330 1.29 -9.00 14.77
N LYS A 331 2.42 -8.32 14.96
CA LYS A 331 2.65 -7.45 16.12
C LYS A 331 1.70 -6.25 16.10
N PRO A 332 0.83 -6.05 17.12
CA PRO A 332 -0.23 -5.03 17.09
C PRO A 332 0.27 -3.59 16.99
N ASN A 333 1.46 -3.28 17.50
CA ASN A 333 2.08 -1.95 17.40
C ASN A 333 3.10 -1.87 16.24
N GLY A 334 3.15 -2.89 15.39
CA GLY A 334 4.01 -2.96 14.20
C GLY A 334 3.18 -3.25 12.97
N LEU A 335 3.62 -4.22 12.14
CA LEU A 335 2.93 -4.59 10.90
C LEU A 335 1.52 -5.15 11.13
N GLY A 336 1.25 -5.72 12.29
CA GLY A 336 -0.07 -6.26 12.63
C GLY A 336 -1.21 -5.22 12.61
N ARG A 337 -0.88 -3.93 12.77
CA ARG A 337 -1.85 -2.82 12.74
C ARG A 337 -2.31 -2.44 11.33
N PHE A 338 -1.65 -2.94 10.31
CA PHE A 338 -1.98 -2.62 8.92
C PHE A 338 -3.40 -3.05 8.65
N THR A 339 -4.10 -2.31 7.82
CA THR A 339 -5.47 -2.63 7.44
C THR A 339 -5.44 -3.47 6.17
N VAL A 340 -6.19 -4.57 6.19
CA VAL A 340 -6.49 -5.40 5.03
C VAL A 340 -7.97 -5.15 4.69
N GLN A 341 -8.20 -4.50 3.56
CA GLN A 341 -9.53 -4.16 3.05
C GLN A 341 -9.82 -4.97 1.80
N ALA A 342 -11.04 -5.51 1.71
CA ALA A 342 -11.52 -6.24 0.54
C ALA A 342 -12.78 -5.62 -0.06
N HIS A 343 -12.81 -5.63 -1.38
CA HIS A 343 -13.95 -5.29 -2.23
C HIS A 343 -14.20 -6.37 -3.26
N SER A 344 -15.41 -6.43 -3.78
CA SER A 344 -15.81 -7.35 -4.84
C SER A 344 -16.38 -6.63 -6.04
N LYS A 345 -16.32 -7.27 -7.20
CA LYS A 345 -17.00 -6.84 -8.43
C LYS A 345 -17.74 -8.02 -9.03
N ASN A 346 -19.03 -7.83 -9.33
CA ASN A 346 -19.89 -8.82 -9.99
C ASN A 346 -19.92 -10.19 -9.28
N ILE A 347 -20.01 -10.16 -7.93
CA ILE A 347 -20.14 -11.36 -7.10
C ILE A 347 -21.55 -11.42 -6.51
N GLU A 348 -22.39 -12.33 -7.01
CA GLU A 348 -23.78 -12.47 -6.57
C GLU A 348 -23.92 -13.37 -5.33
N LYS A 349 -22.98 -14.31 -5.16
CA LYS A 349 -22.99 -15.25 -4.03
C LYS A 349 -22.63 -14.53 -2.73
N LYS A 350 -23.20 -14.97 -1.61
CA LYS A 350 -22.82 -14.48 -0.28
C LYS A 350 -21.34 -14.77 -0.01
N ILE A 351 -20.53 -13.72 0.10
CA ILE A 351 -19.08 -13.82 0.27
C ILE A 351 -18.72 -14.28 1.69
N HIS A 352 -17.90 -15.32 1.78
CA HIS A 352 -17.23 -15.74 3.00
C HIS A 352 -15.75 -15.98 2.71
N LEU A 353 -14.88 -15.08 3.19
CA LEU A 353 -13.44 -15.22 3.08
C LEU A 353 -12.84 -15.40 4.47
N ASP A 354 -12.04 -16.46 4.64
CA ASP A 354 -11.53 -16.89 5.94
C ASP A 354 -10.74 -15.77 6.61
N GLY A 355 -9.84 -15.11 5.86
CA GLY A 355 -9.02 -14.01 6.34
C GLY A 355 -9.83 -12.86 6.96
N PHE A 356 -11.06 -12.66 6.53
CA PHE A 356 -11.93 -11.57 6.99
C PHE A 356 -12.95 -12.00 8.06
N SER A 357 -12.84 -13.23 8.58
CA SER A 357 -13.69 -13.70 9.67
C SER A 357 -13.45 -12.92 10.97
N ILE A 358 -14.52 -12.61 11.71
CA ILE A 358 -14.37 -11.97 13.03
C ILE A 358 -14.16 -13.09 14.05
N ASN A 359 -12.91 -13.27 14.49
CA ASN A 359 -12.62 -14.12 15.62
C ASN A 359 -12.93 -13.35 16.92
N LYS A 360 -13.90 -13.83 17.70
CA LYS A 360 -14.24 -13.28 19.03
C LYS A 360 -13.16 -13.55 20.10
N HIS A 361 -12.11 -14.27 19.77
CA HIS A 361 -11.03 -14.59 20.68
C HIS A 361 -9.87 -13.63 20.48
N ASN A 362 -9.66 -12.74 21.45
CA ASN A 362 -8.43 -11.96 21.60
C ASN A 362 -7.27 -12.92 21.83
N TYR A 363 -6.62 -13.36 20.76
CA TYR A 363 -5.47 -14.28 20.83
C TYR A 363 -4.17 -13.58 21.26
N LEU A 364 -4.18 -12.25 21.38
CA LEU A 364 -3.04 -11.45 21.80
C LEU A 364 -2.77 -11.47 23.31
N SER A 365 -3.64 -12.07 24.13
CA SER A 365 -3.41 -12.17 25.59
C SER A 365 -2.54 -13.35 26.01
N LYS A 366 -1.99 -14.13 25.06
CA LYS A 366 -1.23 -15.37 25.34
C LYS A 366 0.15 -15.45 24.68
N TYR A 367 0.63 -14.37 24.08
CA TYR A 367 1.98 -14.23 23.54
C TYR A 367 2.54 -12.88 24.01
#